data_AF-A0A1J6IV65-F1
#
_entry.id   AF-A0A1J6IV65-F1
#
_cell.length_a   1.000
_cell.length_b   1.000
_cell.length_c   1.000
_cell.angle_alpha   90.00
_cell.angle_beta   90.00
_cell.angle_gamma   90.00
#
_symmetry.space_group_name_H-M   'P 1'
#
loop_
_entity.id
_entity.type
_entity.pdbx_description
1 polymer ?
#
loop_
_entity_poly.entity_id
_entity_poly.type
_entity_poly.pdbx_seq_one_letter_code
_entity_poly.pdbx_strand_id
1 'polypeptide(L)'
;VHNVGRIMKQILPPTAKICKEAKETIQECASEFISFVTGEASDKRHKENRRTFNGHDICWALSSLGFGNYVEVMLRYLYKLREFERQKANQTKGSNDEATDEAASESENQECTTT
;
A
#
# COMPACT_ATOMS: atom_id res chain seq x y z
N VAL A 1 -12.12 -2.73 -15.52
CA VAL A 1 -13.59 -2.94 -15.35
C VAL A 1 -13.98 -4.37 -14.92
N HIS A 2 -13.15 -5.41 -15.10
CA HIS A 2 -13.55 -6.79 -14.77
C HIS A 2 -13.70 -7.10 -13.25
N ASN A 3 -12.98 -6.40 -12.38
CA ASN A 3 -12.92 -6.73 -10.95
C ASN A 3 -14.25 -6.50 -10.21
N VAL A 4 -15.00 -5.45 -10.54
CA VAL A 4 -16.27 -5.09 -9.87
C VAL A 4 -17.30 -6.20 -10.04
N GLY A 5 -17.56 -6.61 -11.29
CA GLY A 5 -18.53 -7.68 -11.58
C GLY A 5 -18.16 -9.01 -10.91
N ARG A 6 -16.87 -9.33 -10.80
CA ARG A 6 -16.38 -10.52 -10.09
C ARG A 6 -16.67 -10.45 -8.59
N ILE A 7 -16.40 -9.31 -7.95
CA ILE A 7 -16.64 -9.11 -6.51
C ILE A 7 -18.13 -9.14 -6.21
N MET A 8 -18.96 -8.44 -7.01
CA MET A 8 -20.41 -8.47 -6.84
C MET A 8 -20.96 -9.90 -6.90
N LYS A 9 -20.39 -10.76 -7.76
CA LYS A 9 -20.78 -12.16 -7.88
C LYS A 9 -20.43 -13.03 -6.68
N GLN A 10 -19.39 -12.69 -5.91
CA GLN A 10 -18.93 -13.50 -4.77
C GLN A 10 -19.95 -13.56 -3.62
N ILE A 11 -20.78 -12.54 -3.48
CA ILE A 11 -21.81 -12.46 -2.43
C ILE A 11 -23.20 -12.93 -2.91
N LEU A 12 -23.32 -13.33 -4.17
CA LEU A 12 -24.58 -13.74 -4.77
C LEU A 12 -24.60 -15.26 -5.04
N PRO A 13 -25.80 -15.86 -5.15
CA PRO A 13 -25.93 -17.23 -5.60
C PRO A 13 -25.25 -17.47 -6.96
N PRO A 14 -24.70 -18.68 -7.21
CA PRO A 14 -23.97 -18.97 -8.45
C PRO A 14 -24.78 -18.67 -9.73
N THR A 15 -26.09 -18.92 -9.69
CA THR A 15 -27.02 -18.74 -10.82
C THR A 15 -27.49 -17.31 -11.05
N ALA A 16 -27.24 -16.39 -10.10
CA ALA A 16 -27.70 -15.01 -10.20
C ALA A 16 -27.13 -14.32 -11.46
N LYS A 17 -27.85 -13.40 -12.07
CA LYS A 17 -27.33 -12.59 -13.19
C LYS A 17 -27.25 -11.13 -12.74
N ILE A 18 -26.20 -10.43 -13.17
CA ILE A 18 -26.02 -9.01 -12.91
C ILE A 18 -26.06 -8.32 -14.28
N CYS A 19 -27.02 -7.41 -14.45
CA CYS A 19 -27.12 -6.61 -15.68
C CYS A 19 -25.91 -5.68 -15.84
N LYS A 20 -25.77 -5.08 -17.02
CA LYS A 20 -24.63 -4.22 -17.34
C LYS A 20 -24.69 -2.93 -16.52
N GLU A 21 -25.88 -2.34 -16.45
CA GLU A 21 -26.18 -1.06 -15.80
C GLU A 21 -25.83 -1.13 -14.31
N ALA A 22 -26.22 -2.22 -13.62
CA ALA A 22 -25.87 -2.41 -12.21
C ALA A 22 -24.34 -2.47 -11.96
N LYS A 23 -23.57 -3.05 -12.89
CA LYS A 23 -22.10 -3.08 -12.76
C LYS A 23 -21.50 -1.69 -12.96
N GLU A 24 -22.04 -0.91 -13.89
CA GLU A 24 -21.61 0.47 -14.16
C GLU A 24 -21.93 1.37 -12.95
N THR A 25 -23.15 1.31 -12.43
CA THR A 25 -23.54 2.06 -11.22
C THR A 25 -22.65 1.71 -10.03
N ILE A 26 -22.39 0.42 -9.75
CA ILE A 26 -21.52 0.05 -8.62
C ILE A 26 -20.07 0.50 -8.85
N GLN A 27 -19.59 0.53 -10.10
CA GLN A 27 -18.27 1.07 -10.40
C GLN A 27 -18.18 2.58 -10.13
N GLU A 28 -19.20 3.34 -10.50
CA GLU A 28 -19.32 4.76 -10.18
C GLU A 28 -19.37 4.98 -8.67
N CYS A 29 -20.24 4.24 -7.96
CA CYS A 29 -20.32 4.29 -6.49
C CYS A 29 -18.99 3.93 -5.82
N ALA A 30 -18.25 2.93 -6.33
CA ALA A 30 -16.94 2.57 -5.78
C ALA A 30 -15.91 3.69 -5.97
N SER A 31 -15.98 4.39 -7.11
CA SER A 31 -15.09 5.52 -7.42
C SER A 31 -15.41 6.73 -6.54
N GLU A 32 -16.69 7.00 -6.34
CA GLU A 32 -17.17 8.02 -5.41
C GLU A 32 -16.82 7.68 -3.96
N PHE A 33 -16.99 6.42 -3.54
CA PHE A 33 -16.60 5.96 -2.19
C PHE A 33 -15.12 6.22 -1.91
N ILE A 34 -14.23 5.93 -2.87
CA ILE A 34 -12.80 6.23 -2.72
C ILE A 34 -12.58 7.73 -2.57
N SER A 35 -13.22 8.54 -3.41
CA SER A 35 -13.11 10.01 -3.35
C SER A 35 -13.65 10.56 -2.02
N PHE A 36 -14.74 10.00 -1.52
CA PHE A 36 -15.37 10.43 -0.29
C PHE A 36 -14.53 10.11 0.95
N VAL A 37 -14.05 8.86 1.06
CA VAL A 37 -13.16 8.45 2.16
C VAL A 37 -11.84 9.20 2.13
N THR A 38 -11.26 9.41 0.95
CA THR A 38 -9.99 10.15 0.82
C THR A 38 -10.17 11.64 1.11
N GLY A 39 -11.32 12.24 0.75
CA GLY A 39 -11.68 13.61 1.13
C GLY A 39 -11.76 13.79 2.64
N GLU A 40 -12.50 12.91 3.34
CA GLU A 40 -12.63 12.95 4.80
C GLU A 40 -11.27 12.79 5.51
N ALA A 41 -10.43 11.88 5.03
CA ALA A 41 -9.08 11.70 5.56
C ALA A 41 -8.17 12.92 5.29
N SER A 42 -8.33 13.57 4.12
CA SER A 42 -7.61 14.79 3.78
C SER A 42 -7.95 15.93 4.73
N ASP A 43 -9.22 16.09 5.07
CA ASP A 43 -9.69 17.13 5.99
C ASP A 43 -9.11 16.96 7.40
N LYS A 44 -9.08 15.73 7.92
CA LYS A 44 -8.39 15.45 9.20
C LYS A 44 -6.92 15.82 9.14
N ARG A 45 -6.24 15.34 8.11
CA ARG A 45 -4.79 15.53 7.95
C ARG A 45 -4.46 17.02 7.83
N HIS A 46 -5.31 17.80 7.16
CA HIS A 46 -5.18 19.25 7.05
C HIS A 46 -5.38 19.95 8.40
N LYS A 47 -6.40 19.56 9.18
CA LYS A 47 -6.62 20.06 10.55
C LYS A 47 -5.43 19.79 11.48
N GLU A 48 -4.69 18.71 11.23
CA GLU A 48 -3.48 18.34 11.98
C GLU A 48 -2.18 18.94 11.40
N ASN A 49 -2.26 19.88 10.44
CA ASN A 49 -1.12 20.53 9.79
C ASN A 49 -0.11 19.58 9.13
N ARG A 50 -0.56 18.37 8.76
CA ARG A 50 0.28 17.41 8.04
C ARG A 50 0.14 17.59 6.54
N ARG A 51 1.09 17.07 5.75
CA ARG A 51 1.00 17.02 4.27
C ARG A 51 0.69 15.63 3.70
N THR A 52 0.99 14.58 4.45
CA THR A 52 0.86 13.19 4.00
C THR A 52 -0.23 12.47 4.80
N PHE A 53 -1.09 11.74 4.10
CA PHE A 53 -2.05 10.83 4.72
C PHE A 53 -1.33 9.55 5.20
N ASN A 54 -1.69 9.09 6.38
CA ASN A 54 -1.22 7.84 6.97
C ASN A 54 -2.35 6.80 6.95
N GLY A 55 -2.01 5.52 7.08
CA GLY A 55 -3.04 4.46 7.15
C GLY A 55 -4.06 4.64 8.29
N HIS A 56 -3.66 5.30 9.38
CA HIS A 56 -4.56 5.62 10.49
C HIS A 56 -5.58 6.71 10.13
N ASP A 57 -5.25 7.62 9.22
CA ASP A 57 -6.18 8.67 8.77
C ASP A 57 -7.34 8.04 8.00
N ILE A 58 -7.05 7.01 7.19
CA ILE A 58 -8.07 6.23 6.49
C ILE A 58 -8.95 5.46 7.47
N CYS A 59 -8.37 4.83 8.50
CA CYS A 59 -9.14 4.12 9.52
C CYS A 59 -10.06 5.07 10.30
N TRP A 60 -9.57 6.27 10.62
CA TRP A 60 -10.39 7.31 11.24
C TRP A 60 -11.52 7.77 10.33
N ALA A 61 -11.24 8.03 9.05
CA ALA A 61 -12.25 8.47 8.08
C ALA A 61 -13.36 7.43 7.93
N LEU A 62 -13.01 6.14 7.81
CA LEU A 62 -13.99 5.05 7.79
C LEU A 62 -14.88 5.05 9.04
N SER A 63 -14.31 5.25 10.23
CA SER A 63 -15.09 5.36 11.45
C SER A 63 -16.01 6.59 11.47
N SER A 64 -15.51 7.75 11.04
CA SER A 64 -16.24 9.04 10.99
C SER A 64 -17.46 8.94 10.05
N LEU A 65 -17.28 8.26 8.92
CA LEU A 65 -18.30 8.06 7.89
C LEU A 65 -19.30 6.92 8.21
N GLY A 66 -19.18 6.28 9.38
CA GLY A 66 -20.11 5.22 9.81
C GLY A 66 -19.72 3.80 9.37
N PHE A 67 -18.56 3.60 8.74
CA PHE A 67 -18.03 2.29 8.34
C PHE A 67 -17.18 1.62 9.44
N GLY A 68 -17.55 1.81 10.71
CA GLY A 68 -16.79 1.32 11.87
C GLY A 68 -16.53 -0.18 11.86
N ASN A 69 -17.43 -0.98 11.29
CA ASN A 69 -17.29 -2.43 11.13
C ASN A 69 -16.12 -2.85 10.22
N TYR A 70 -15.61 -1.94 9.38
CA TYR A 70 -14.44 -2.20 8.53
C TYR A 70 -13.11 -1.82 9.21
N VAL A 71 -13.15 -1.00 10.27
CA VAL A 71 -11.94 -0.42 10.89
C VAL A 71 -11.04 -1.50 11.48
N GLU A 72 -11.60 -2.49 12.19
CA GLU A 72 -10.81 -3.57 12.80
C GLU A 72 -10.02 -4.35 11.74
N VAL A 73 -10.69 -4.71 10.64
CA VAL A 73 -10.08 -5.45 9.53
C VAL A 73 -8.97 -4.62 8.88
N MET A 74 -9.20 -3.32 8.68
CA MET A 74 -8.22 -2.40 8.09
C MET A 74 -6.99 -2.21 8.97
N LEU A 75 -7.16 -2.07 10.29
CA LEU A 75 -6.05 -1.97 11.23
C LEU A 75 -5.19 -3.25 11.24
N ARG A 76 -5.83 -4.43 11.21
CA ARG A 76 -5.13 -5.71 11.09
C ARG A 76 -4.34 -5.79 9.78
N TYR A 77 -4.90 -5.30 8.67
CA TYR A 77 -4.21 -5.25 7.39
C TYR A 77 -2.99 -4.32 7.44
N LEU A 78 -3.13 -3.12 8.00
CA LEU A 78 -2.01 -2.17 8.17
C LEU A 78 -0.87 -2.75 9.01
N TYR A 79 -1.21 -3.49 10.07
CA TYR A 79 -0.22 -4.18 10.90
C TYR A 79 0.58 -5.20 10.06
N LYS A 80 -0.11 -6.09 9.35
CA LYS A 80 0.54 -7.11 8.50
C LYS A 80 1.37 -6.50 7.37
N LEU A 81 0.89 -5.41 6.77
CA LEU A 81 1.64 -4.69 5.73
C LEU A 81 2.99 -4.20 6.26
N ARG A 82 3.01 -3.61 7.46
CA ARG A 82 4.26 -3.15 8.10
C ARG A 82 5.20 -4.29 8.43
N GLU A 83 4.68 -5.43 8.90
CA GLU A 83 5.51 -6.63 9.12
C GLU A 83 6.15 -7.12 7.83
N PHE A 84 5.36 -7.18 6.75
CA PHE A 84 5.84 -7.60 5.43
C PHE A 84 6.93 -6.65 4.90
N GLU A 85 6.74 -5.34 5.03
CA GLU A 85 7.73 -4.33 4.63
C GLU A 85 9.04 -4.47 5.41
N ARG A 86 8.98 -4.75 6.72
CA ARG A 86 10.17 -5.01 7.55
C ARG A 86 10.91 -6.26 7.12
N GLN A 87 10.19 -7.35 6.85
CA GLN A 87 10.78 -8.60 6.38
C GLN A 87 11.49 -8.40 5.03
N LYS A 88 10.85 -7.68 4.10
CA LYS A 88 11.45 -7.35 2.80
C LYS A 88 12.72 -6.51 2.94
N ALA A 89 12.69 -5.51 3.82
CA ALA A 89 13.87 -4.67 4.09
C ALA A 89 15.04 -5.48 4.70
N ASN A 90 14.75 -6.44 5.57
CA ASN A 90 15.76 -7.32 6.16
C ASN A 90 16.38 -8.27 5.12
N GLN A 91 15.59 -8.80 4.19
CA GLN A 91 16.11 -9.64 3.09
C GLN A 91 17.04 -8.86 2.14
N THR A 92 16.77 -7.57 1.92
CA THR A 92 17.59 -6.75 1.03
C THR A 92 18.95 -6.38 1.66
N LYS A 93 19.03 -6.36 2.99
CA LYS A 93 20.29 -6.11 3.72
C LYS A 93 21.21 -7.34 3.75
N GLY A 94 20.66 -8.55 3.83
CA GLY A 94 21.45 -9.78 3.86
C GLY A 94 22.17 -10.14 2.55
N SER A 95 21.84 -9.49 1.42
CA SER A 95 22.49 -9.74 0.13
C SER A 95 23.70 -8.84 -0.17
N ASN A 96 23.98 -7.82 0.66
CA ASN A 96 25.10 -6.91 0.43
C ASN A 96 26.36 -7.23 1.24
N ASP A 97 26.30 -8.20 2.16
CA ASP A 97 27.42 -8.54 3.05
C ASP A 97 28.36 -9.62 2.47
N GLU A 98 28.08 -10.20 1.29
CA GLU A 98 28.91 -11.26 0.67
C GLU A 98 29.96 -10.73 -0.35
N ALA A 99 30.08 -9.42 -0.57
CA ALA A 99 30.91 -8.84 -1.64
C ALA A 99 32.09 -7.96 -1.15
N THR A 100 32.64 -8.17 0.04
CA THR A 100 33.72 -7.32 0.59
C THR A 100 34.98 -8.03 1.11
N ASP A 101 35.35 -9.20 0.58
CA ASP A 101 36.57 -9.92 1.02
C ASP A 101 37.67 -10.16 -0.05
N GLU A 102 37.55 -9.66 -1.29
CA GLU A 102 38.58 -9.86 -2.34
C GLU A 102 39.25 -8.58 -2.87
N ALA A 103 39.57 -7.61 -2.00
CA ALA A 103 40.30 -6.40 -2.42
C ALA A 103 41.54 -6.08 -1.55
N ALA A 104 42.20 -7.11 -1.00
CA ALA A 104 43.39 -6.94 -0.16
C ALA A 104 44.57 -7.83 -0.61
N SER A 105 45.01 -7.72 -1.87
CA SER A 105 46.40 -8.00 -2.22
C SER A 105 46.72 -7.47 -3.62
N GLU A 106 47.40 -6.33 -3.68
CA GLU A 106 48.49 -6.01 -4.64
C GLU A 106 48.77 -4.51 -4.56
N SER A 107 49.62 -4.14 -3.60
CA SER A 107 50.32 -2.86 -3.59
C SER A 107 51.79 -3.17 -3.67
N GLU A 108 52.36 -3.21 -4.87
CA GLU A 108 53.80 -3.07 -5.13
C GLU A 108 54.05 -3.05 -6.65
N ASN A 109 54.13 -1.86 -7.25
CA ASN A 109 55.37 -1.38 -7.88
C ASN A 109 55.17 -0.20 -8.84
N GLN A 110 56.13 0.71 -8.74
CA GLN A 110 56.74 1.53 -9.81
C GLN A 110 56.28 2.99 -10.00
N GLU A 111 56.86 3.84 -9.14
CA GLU A 111 57.85 4.89 -9.48
C GLU A 111 57.53 5.90 -10.61
N CYS A 112 57.35 7.15 -10.18
CA CYS A 112 57.25 8.35 -11.01
C CYS A 112 58.64 8.81 -11.49
N THR A 113 58.86 8.84 -12.81
CA THR A 113 59.98 9.59 -13.41
C THR A 113 59.46 10.81 -14.15
N THR A 114 59.87 11.98 -13.67
CA THR A 114 59.75 13.30 -14.31
C THR A 114 60.63 13.41 -15.56
N THR A 115 60.12 13.98 -16.65
CA THR A 115 60.70 15.10 -17.43
C THR A 115 59.67 15.55 -18.47
#